data_AF-A0A0G0Z3Q6-F1
#
_entry.id   AF-A0A0G0Z3Q6-F1
#
_cell.length_a   1.000
_cell.length_b   1.000
_cell.length_c   1.000
_cell.angle_alpha   90.00
_cell.angle_beta   90.00
_cell.angle_gamma   90.00
#
_symmetry.space_group_name_H-M   'P 1'
#
loop_
_entity.id
_entity.type
_entity.pdbx_description
1 polymer ?
#
loop_
_entity_poly.entity_id
_entity_poly.type
_entity_poly.pdbx_seq_one_letter_code
_entity_poly.pdbx_strand_id
1 'polypeptide(L)'
;MIQKIISFLDPWIIFGFAAQFVFFLRFAYQWYVSEKKKESVIPIGFWYLSLVGTVMILAYSIYRKDIVFSTASVLNAMIYIRNLALISAKRKKEAPAVENGPAQPAL
;
A
#
# COMPACT_ATOMS: atom_id res chain seq x y z
N MET A 1 -1.52 33.98 -15.82
CA MET A 1 -0.45 33.02 -15.43
C MET A 1 -0.33 32.89 -13.91
N ILE A 2 -0.24 34.01 -13.17
CA ILE A 2 -0.11 34.03 -11.70
C ILE A 2 -1.31 33.38 -10.97
N GLN A 3 -2.54 33.60 -11.43
CA GLN A 3 -3.75 32.98 -10.85
C GLN A 3 -3.71 31.44 -10.88
N LYS A 4 -3.17 30.82 -11.95
CA LYS A 4 -2.98 29.36 -12.01
C LYS A 4 -1.95 28.87 -10.98
N ILE A 5 -0.88 29.65 -10.75
CA ILE A 5 0.16 29.33 -9.76
C ILE A 5 -0.44 29.32 -8.35
N ILE A 6 -1.27 30.32 -8.03
CA ILE A 6 -1.94 30.40 -6.74
C ILE A 6 -2.93 29.24 -6.56
N SER A 7 -3.56 28.75 -7.64
CA SER A 7 -4.39 27.55 -7.58
C SER A 7 -3.61 26.29 -7.17
N PHE A 8 -2.31 26.19 -7.42
CA PHE A 8 -1.51 25.04 -6.95
C PHE A 8 -1.32 25.01 -5.43
N LEU A 9 -1.58 26.13 -4.73
CA LEU A 9 -1.56 26.20 -3.28
C LEU A 9 -2.90 25.77 -2.64
N ASP A 10 -3.90 25.38 -3.44
CA ASP A 10 -5.12 24.76 -2.92
C ASP A 10 -4.74 23.52 -2.08
N PRO A 11 -5.14 23.45 -0.80
CA PRO A 11 -4.88 22.30 0.05
C PRO A 11 -5.26 20.96 -0.58
N TRP A 12 -6.31 20.93 -1.40
CA TRP A 12 -6.72 19.72 -2.11
C TRP A 12 -5.78 19.32 -3.24
N ILE A 13 -5.19 20.28 -3.94
CA ILE A 13 -4.18 20.00 -4.97
C ILE A 13 -2.90 19.49 -4.31
N ILE A 14 -2.47 20.11 -3.20
CA ILE A 14 -1.34 19.62 -2.40
C ILE A 14 -1.60 18.19 -1.91
N PHE A 15 -2.81 17.92 -1.42
CA PHE A 15 -3.22 16.58 -1.02
C PHE A 15 -3.17 15.57 -2.18
N GLY A 16 -3.65 15.96 -3.37
CA GLY A 16 -3.56 15.14 -4.58
C GLY A 16 -2.10 14.81 -4.95
N PHE A 17 -1.20 15.78 -4.88
CA PHE A 17 0.24 15.54 -5.09
C PHE A 17 0.85 14.65 -4.01
N ALA A 18 0.46 14.82 -2.75
CA ALA A 18 0.91 13.95 -1.66
C ALA A 18 0.43 12.51 -1.85
N ALA A 19 -0.83 12.32 -2.27
CA ALA A 19 -1.40 11.02 -2.61
C ALA A 19 -0.61 10.33 -3.73
N GLN A 20 -0.31 11.08 -4.79
CA GLN A 20 0.49 10.60 -5.90
C GLN A 20 1.92 10.26 -5.48
N PHE A 21 2.54 11.08 -4.62
CA PHE A 21 3.88 10.85 -4.08
C PHE A 21 3.95 9.56 -3.27
N VAL A 22 3.00 9.34 -2.34
CA VAL A 22 2.90 8.09 -1.56
C VAL A 22 2.69 6.90 -2.49
N PHE A 23 1.84 7.05 -3.52
CA PHE A 23 1.62 5.99 -4.49
C PHE A 23 2.86 5.66 -5.32
N PHE A 24 3.72 6.64 -5.64
CA PHE A 24 5.00 6.38 -6.30
C PHE A 24 6.08 5.82 -5.37
N LEU A 25 6.05 6.19 -4.08
CA LEU A 25 7.01 5.72 -3.08
C LEU A 25 7.03 4.19 -2.98
N ARG A 26 5.94 3.50 -3.31
CA ARG A 26 5.90 2.03 -3.38
C ARG A 26 6.96 1.45 -4.31
N PHE A 27 7.21 2.07 -5.46
CA PHE A 27 8.19 1.59 -6.44
C PHE A 27 9.60 1.86 -5.95
N ALA A 28 9.84 3.03 -5.35
CA ALA A 28 11.11 3.32 -4.70
C ALA A 28 11.41 2.32 -3.57
N TYR A 29 10.41 2.01 -2.74
CA TYR A 29 10.54 1.03 -1.66
C TYR A 29 10.78 -0.39 -2.20
N GLN A 30 10.04 -0.80 -3.23
CA GLN A 30 10.25 -2.10 -3.88
C GLN A 30 11.64 -2.21 -4.49
N TRP A 31 12.10 -1.18 -5.19
CA TRP A 31 13.42 -1.15 -5.78
C TRP A 31 14.51 -1.24 -4.70
N TYR A 32 14.41 -0.44 -3.64
CA TYR A 32 15.33 -0.48 -2.51
C TYR A 32 15.43 -1.88 -1.88
N VAL A 33 14.29 -2.54 -1.64
CA VAL A 33 14.26 -3.89 -1.05
C VAL A 33 14.79 -4.94 -2.03
N SER A 34 14.51 -4.80 -3.32
CA SER A 34 14.99 -5.71 -4.36
C SER A 34 16.50 -5.62 -4.55
N GLU A 35 17.05 -4.40 -4.54
CA GLU A 35 18.50 -4.16 -4.62
C GLU A 35 19.22 -4.77 -3.43
N LYS A 36 18.68 -4.55 -2.22
CA LYS A 36 19.22 -5.13 -0.98
C LYS A 36 19.23 -6.67 -1.00
N LYS A 37 18.27 -7.29 -1.70
CA LYS A 37 18.14 -8.75 -1.79
C LYS A 37 18.73 -9.36 -3.07
N LYS A 38 19.12 -8.53 -4.04
CA LYS A 38 19.57 -8.93 -5.39
C LYS A 38 18.57 -9.85 -6.13
N GLU A 39 17.28 -9.68 -5.83
CA GLU A 39 16.19 -10.47 -6.41
C GLU A 39 15.02 -9.55 -6.76
N SER A 40 14.29 -9.87 -7.83
CA SER A 40 13.06 -9.16 -8.19
C SER A 40 11.92 -9.60 -7.27
N VAL A 41 11.76 -8.92 -6.13
CA VAL A 41 10.76 -9.25 -5.11
C VAL A 41 9.80 -8.09 -4.85
N ILE A 42 8.55 -8.42 -4.56
CA ILE A 42 7.54 -7.44 -4.15
C ILE A 42 7.40 -7.51 -2.62
N PRO A 43 7.98 -6.56 -1.87
CA PRO A 43 7.94 -6.59 -0.41
C PRO A 43 6.53 -6.32 0.12
N ILE A 44 6.22 -6.79 1.33
CA ILE A 44 4.88 -6.57 1.92
C ILE A 44 4.54 -5.07 2.05
N GLY A 45 5.55 -4.23 2.31
CA GLY A 45 5.38 -2.77 2.37
C GLY A 45 4.93 -2.15 1.05
N PHE A 46 5.19 -2.78 -0.10
CA PHE A 46 4.64 -2.34 -1.39
C PHE A 46 3.11 -2.34 -1.37
N TRP A 47 2.51 -3.39 -0.82
CA TRP A 47 1.05 -3.52 -0.75
C TRP A 47 0.43 -2.53 0.22
N TYR A 48 1.07 -2.28 1.36
CA TYR A 48 0.62 -1.26 2.31
C TYR A 48 0.72 0.16 1.74
N LEU A 49 1.86 0.53 1.13
CA LEU A 49 2.02 1.83 0.46
C LEU A 49 1.01 2.01 -0.68
N SER A 50 0.76 0.95 -1.44
CA SER A 50 -0.25 0.96 -2.52
C SER A 50 -1.66 1.20 -1.97
N LEU A 51 -2.03 0.53 -0.87
CA LEU A 51 -3.34 0.71 -0.25
C LEU A 51 -3.52 2.13 0.30
N VAL A 52 -2.53 2.65 1.03
CA VAL A 52 -2.56 4.02 1.57
C VAL A 52 -2.64 5.04 0.44
N GLY A 53 -1.75 4.94 -0.55
CA GLY A 53 -1.75 5.85 -1.70
C GLY A 53 -3.07 5.83 -2.46
N THR A 54 -3.65 4.64 -2.70
CA THR A 54 -4.95 4.53 -3.39
C THR A 54 -6.12 5.05 -2.56
N VAL A 55 -6.13 4.89 -1.24
CA VAL A 55 -7.16 5.50 -0.39
C VAL A 55 -7.07 7.03 -0.43
N MET A 56 -5.86 7.58 -0.42
CA MET A 56 -5.66 9.02 -0.59
C MET A 56 -6.12 9.50 -1.97
N ILE A 57 -5.76 8.79 -3.05
CA ILE A 57 -6.19 9.10 -4.41
C ILE A 57 -7.71 9.01 -4.53
N LEU A 58 -8.35 8.01 -3.92
CA LEU A 58 -9.80 7.86 -3.92
C LEU A 58 -10.47 9.06 -3.24
N ALA A 59 -10.00 9.48 -2.07
CA ALA A 59 -10.52 10.66 -1.37
C ALA A 59 -10.40 11.93 -2.25
N TYR A 60 -9.24 12.12 -2.90
CA TYR A 60 -9.02 13.22 -3.83
C TYR A 60 -9.94 13.14 -5.07
N SER A 61 -10.11 11.95 -5.64
CA SER A 61 -10.90 11.74 -6.85
C SER A 61 -12.39 11.98 -6.62
N ILE A 62 -12.90 11.57 -5.46
CA ILE A 62 -14.27 11.85 -5.04
C ILE A 62 -14.46 13.37 -4.87
N TYR A 63 -13.52 14.05 -4.21
CA TYR A 63 -13.57 15.52 -4.07
C TYR A 63 -13.59 16.23 -5.43
N ARG A 64 -12.78 15.75 -6.39
CA ARG A 64 -12.74 16.28 -7.76
C ARG A 64 -13.89 15.81 -8.65
N LYS A 65 -14.79 14.96 -8.14
CA LYS A 65 -15.90 14.34 -8.88
C LYS A 65 -15.45 13.58 -10.14
N ASP A 66 -14.25 12.99 -10.08
CA ASP A 66 -13.70 12.18 -11.16
C ASP A 66 -14.13 10.72 -10.97
N ILE A 67 -15.14 10.30 -11.71
CA ILE A 67 -15.71 8.95 -11.61
C ILE A 67 -14.76 7.86 -12.13
N VAL A 68 -13.94 8.18 -13.13
CA VAL A 68 -13.02 7.23 -13.75
C VAL A 68 -11.90 6.90 -12.77
N PHE A 69 -11.32 7.94 -12.16
CA PHE A 69 -10.25 7.75 -11.17
C PHE A 69 -10.77 7.12 -9.88
N SER A 70 -11.98 7.48 -9.45
CA SER A 70 -12.61 6.90 -8.26
C SER A 70 -12.88 5.40 -8.43
N THR A 71 -13.50 4.98 -9.54
CA THR A 71 -13.78 3.57 -9.81
C THR A 71 -12.49 2.74 -9.96
N ALA A 72 -11.48 3.27 -10.65
CA ALA A 72 -10.16 2.65 -10.73
C ALA A 72 -9.51 2.50 -9.35
N SER A 73 -9.64 3.50 -8.47
CA SER A 73 -9.08 3.47 -7.12
C SER A 73 -9.77 2.43 -6.23
N VAL A 74 -11.09 2.30 -6.32
CA VAL A 74 -11.84 1.24 -5.61
C VAL A 74 -11.36 -0.15 -6.04
N LEU A 75 -11.23 -0.39 -7.35
CA LEU A 75 -10.73 -1.66 -7.87
C LEU A 75 -9.30 -1.96 -7.38
N ASN A 76 -8.41 -0.98 -7.45
CA ASN A 76 -7.04 -1.11 -6.95
C ASN A 76 -7.00 -1.45 -5.45
N ALA A 77 -7.80 -0.77 -4.63
CA ALA A 77 -7.88 -1.04 -3.20
C ALA A 77 -8.30 -2.48 -2.91
N MET A 78 -9.31 -3.00 -3.62
CA MET A 78 -9.75 -4.40 -3.47
C MET A 78 -8.62 -5.39 -3.80
N ILE A 79 -7.88 -5.16 -4.88
CA ILE A 79 -6.74 -6.02 -5.27
C ILE A 79 -5.66 -6.01 -4.18
N TYR A 80 -5.32 -4.83 -3.64
CA TYR A 80 -4.28 -4.69 -2.62
C TYR A 80 -4.68 -5.35 -1.30
N ILE A 81 -5.93 -5.15 -0.86
CA ILE A 81 -6.48 -5.80 0.33
C ILE A 81 -6.46 -7.32 0.17
N ARG A 82 -6.92 -7.84 -0.98
CA ARG A 82 -6.90 -9.28 -1.26
C ARG A 82 -5.49 -9.85 -1.22
N ASN A 83 -4.51 -9.16 -1.79
CA ASN A 83 -3.13 -9.64 -1.79
C ASN A 83 -2.51 -9.61 -0.38
N LEU A 84 -2.80 -8.58 0.42
CA LEU A 84 -2.44 -8.54 1.84
C LEU A 84 -3.06 -9.70 2.62
N ALA A 85 -4.34 -9.99 2.40
CA ALA A 85 -5.03 -11.10 3.05
C ALA A 85 -4.39 -12.46 2.73
N LEU A 86 -4.01 -12.69 1.46
CA LEU A 86 -3.30 -13.90 1.07
C LEU A 86 -1.93 -14.03 1.73
N ILE A 87 -1.16 -12.94 1.80
CA ILE A 87 0.16 -12.93 2.44
C ILE A 87 0.02 -13.26 3.93
N SER A 88 -0.96 -12.67 4.61
CA SER A 88 -1.25 -12.94 6.02
C SER A 88 -1.69 -14.38 6.26
N ALA A 89 -2.56 -14.92 5.39
CA ALA A 89 -3.00 -16.31 5.47
C ALA A 89 -1.84 -17.30 5.27
N LYS A 90 -0.93 -17.02 4.31
CA LYS A 90 0.26 -17.84 4.08
C LYS A 90 1.19 -17.86 5.30
N ARG A 91 1.46 -16.69 5.90
CA ARG A 91 2.27 -16.58 7.13
C ARG A 91 1.68 -17.36 8.30
N LYS A 92 0.35 -17.40 8.44
CA LYS A 92 -0.32 -18.16 9.50
C LYS A 92 -0.16 -19.68 9.32
N LYS A 93 -0.14 -20.17 8.07
CA LYS A 93 0.09 -21.60 7.77
C LYS A 93 1.55 -22.02 7.97
N GLU A 94 2.49 -21.11 7.76
CA GLU A 94 3.94 -21.35 7.88
C GLU A 94 4.47 -21.07 9.29
N ALA A 95 3.66 -20.51 10.18
CA ALA A 95 4.00 -20.36 11.59
C ALA A 95 4.16 -21.77 12.20
N PRO A 96 5.32 -22.12 12.79
CA PRO A 96 5.50 -23.41 13.41
C PRO A 96 4.39 -23.61 14.44
N ALA A 97 3.72 -24.76 14.38
CA ALA A 97 2.84 -25.21 15.44
C ALA A 97 3.66 -25.09 16.73
N VAL A 98 3.26 -24.18 17.62
CA VAL A 98 3.83 -24.11 18.97
C VAL A 98 3.67 -25.51 19.52
N GLU A 99 4.81 -26.19 19.65
CA GLU A 99 4.94 -27.53 20.18
C GLU A 99 4.46 -27.47 21.63
N ASN A 100 3.16 -27.68 21.83
CA ASN A 100 2.64 -28.08 23.14
C ASN A 100 3.03 -29.55 23.34
N GLY A 101 4.34 -29.79 23.51
CA GLY A 101 4.83 -31.05 24.07
C GLY A 101 4.46 -31.08 25.55
N PRO A 102 3.96 -32.22 26.08
CA PRO A 102 3.67 -32.31 27.50
C PRO A 102 4.97 -32.08 28.27
N ALA A 103 4.92 -31.26 29.31
CA ALA A 103 6.01 -31.15 30.26
C ALA A 103 6.30 -32.55 30.82
N GLN A 104 7.34 -33.20 30.32
CA GLN A 104 7.95 -34.35 30.97
C GLN A 104 8.74 -33.79 32.16
N PRO A 105 8.35 -34.07 33.41
CA PRO A 105 9.27 -33.87 34.51
C PRO A 105 10.40 -34.89 34.33
N ALA A 106 11.62 -34.37 34.23
CA ALA A 106 12.81 -35.18 34.33
C ALA A 106 12.92 -35.74 35.76
N LEU A 107 13.09 -37.07 35.83
CA LEU A 107 13.39 -37.92 37.01
C LEU A 107 12.24 -38.18 37.99
#